data_AF-A0A8M1KV67-F1
#
_entry.id   AF-A0A8M1KV67-F1
#
_cell.length_a   1.000
_cell.length_b   1.000
_cell.length_c   1.000
_cell.angle_alpha   90.00
_cell.angle_beta   90.00
_cell.angle_gamma   90.00
#
_symmetry.space_group_name_H-M   'P 1'
#
loop_
_entity.id
_entity.type
_entity.pdbx_description
1 polymer ?
#
loop_
_entity_poly.entity_id
_entity_poly.type
_entity_poly.pdbx_seq_one_letter_code
_entity_poly.pdbx_strand_id
1 'polypeptide(L)'
;MRVCILHLWLISLLRSSFSEECSQELRLNVDFPGSDVLQIYSPDVLHCQGACSQHHSCQFFTFVRPDWTRDDRHFYCYLKHTESGAPSQETELDGVTSGYSLKNCEEKTDTCLSSVYQDVDFYGADYRTLFTADYKECQRACTSDPGCQFFSWLNDDFARPQYKFKCHLKFSWSVPKPPALKILSGVVSGFSQKLFQITTKQCEVCRSVSEIFTNTDFPGHDFEQIPAVSAEHCQFLCSVHPRCTYFSYTTSRFITGDQKQKMLCFLKHSEDEKPMQRKEEVHSGMPSRFCELSRDWVTVRYENTDFPGFDIRYVKLDDPDSCETLCTADPHCQFYTYVFTSFYEPDYRRRCFLKQVITMPVPRKVASLKGVVSGFTLRGCSDPKPDEPTKGPAM
;
A
#
# COMPACT_ATOMS: atom_id res chain seq x y z
N MET A 1 -67.58 -16.96 -35.23
CA MET A 1 -66.98 -17.57 -36.44
C MET A 1 -65.54 -17.08 -36.51
N ARG A 2 -64.57 -18.00 -36.33
CA ARG A 2 -63.10 -17.88 -36.59
C ARG A 2 -62.35 -16.78 -35.81
N VAL A 3 -61.71 -17.09 -34.68
CA VAL A 3 -60.34 -17.66 -34.54
C VAL A 3 -59.28 -16.85 -35.30
N CYS A 4 -58.43 -16.13 -34.55
CA CYS A 4 -56.99 -16.18 -34.77
C CYS A 4 -56.25 -15.73 -33.50
N ILE A 5 -55.62 -16.73 -32.89
CA ILE A 5 -54.71 -16.66 -31.75
C ILE A 5 -53.38 -16.12 -32.29
N LEU A 6 -52.88 -15.03 -31.72
CA LEU A 6 -51.46 -14.65 -31.83
C LEU A 6 -50.90 -14.60 -30.42
N HIS A 7 -50.18 -15.67 -30.08
CA HIS A 7 -49.38 -15.82 -28.89
C HIS A 7 -48.36 -14.68 -28.78
N LEU A 8 -48.57 -13.77 -27.84
CA LEU A 8 -47.49 -12.99 -27.25
C LEU A 8 -47.09 -13.70 -25.96
N TRP A 9 -46.15 -14.64 -26.10
CA TRP A 9 -45.34 -15.13 -24.99
C TRP A 9 -44.58 -13.94 -24.40
N LEU A 10 -45.11 -13.36 -23.32
CA LEU A 10 -44.32 -12.54 -22.40
C LEU A 10 -43.37 -13.51 -21.66
N ILE A 11 -42.22 -13.80 -22.28
CA ILE A 11 -41.07 -14.26 -21.52
C ILE A 11 -40.59 -13.02 -20.77
N SER A 12 -41.05 -12.89 -19.53
CA SER A 12 -40.42 -12.06 -18.52
C SER A 12 -38.99 -12.57 -18.35
N LEU A 13 -38.09 -12.09 -19.21
CA LEU A 13 -36.67 -12.09 -18.94
C LEU A 13 -36.47 -11.18 -17.73
N LEU A 14 -36.58 -11.79 -16.55
CA LEU A 14 -35.83 -11.37 -15.38
C LEU A 14 -34.38 -11.23 -15.87
N ARG A 15 -33.97 -10.00 -16.17
CA ARG A 15 -32.57 -9.64 -16.15
C ARG A 15 -32.16 -9.82 -14.71
N SER A 16 -31.71 -11.03 -14.37
CA SER A 16 -30.78 -11.21 -13.26
C SER A 16 -29.56 -10.39 -13.65
N SER A 17 -29.59 -9.12 -13.28
CA SER A 17 -28.36 -8.38 -13.05
C SER A 17 -27.61 -9.25 -12.06
N PHE A 18 -26.59 -9.96 -12.53
CA PHE A 18 -25.60 -10.56 -11.64
C PHE A 18 -25.00 -9.38 -10.89
N SER A 19 -25.60 -9.03 -9.76
CA SER A 19 -24.88 -8.36 -8.70
C SER A 19 -23.76 -9.32 -8.38
N GLU A 20 -22.51 -8.93 -8.60
CA GLU A 20 -21.36 -9.64 -8.03
C GLU A 20 -21.63 -9.72 -6.52
N GLU A 21 -22.08 -10.88 -6.07
CA GLU A 21 -22.53 -11.08 -4.70
C GLU A 21 -21.28 -11.02 -3.81
N CYS A 22 -21.29 -10.14 -2.80
CA CYS A 22 -20.20 -10.04 -1.84
C CYS A 22 -20.01 -11.40 -1.15
N SER A 23 -18.89 -12.08 -1.46
CA SER A 23 -18.53 -13.35 -0.83
C SER A 23 -17.45 -13.11 0.22
N GLN A 24 -17.84 -13.15 1.48
CA GLN A 24 -16.91 -13.08 2.62
C GLN A 24 -16.33 -14.46 2.98
N GLU A 25 -16.82 -15.53 2.34
CA GLU A 25 -16.54 -16.90 2.76
C GLU A 25 -15.14 -17.35 2.34
N LEU A 26 -14.38 -17.87 3.31
CA LEU A 26 -13.04 -18.42 3.11
C LEU A 26 -13.11 -19.92 2.83
N ARG A 27 -12.41 -20.37 1.79
CA ARG A 27 -12.33 -21.77 1.37
C ARG A 27 -11.05 -22.40 1.92
N LEU A 28 -11.18 -23.17 2.99
CA LEU A 28 -10.07 -23.92 3.59
C LEU A 28 -9.65 -25.09 2.71
N ASN A 29 -8.34 -25.29 2.57
CA ASN A 29 -7.73 -26.35 1.77
C ASN A 29 -8.16 -26.36 0.31
N VAL A 30 -8.41 -25.17 -0.25
CA VAL A 30 -8.73 -24.97 -1.65
C VAL A 30 -7.79 -23.93 -2.21
N ASP A 31 -7.14 -24.24 -3.33
CA ASP A 31 -6.38 -23.31 -4.16
C ASP A 31 -7.23 -22.83 -5.33
N PHE A 32 -7.05 -21.57 -5.71
CA PHE A 32 -7.47 -20.98 -6.97
C PHE A 32 -6.25 -20.87 -7.91
N PRO A 33 -5.95 -21.89 -8.72
CA PRO A 33 -4.66 -21.98 -9.41
C PRO A 33 -4.46 -20.90 -10.48
N GLY A 34 -3.24 -20.41 -10.58
CA GLY A 34 -2.82 -19.40 -11.57
C GLY A 34 -3.50 -18.04 -11.38
N SER A 35 -3.54 -17.27 -12.47
CA SER A 35 -4.16 -15.92 -12.51
C SER A 35 -3.57 -14.91 -11.54
N ASP A 36 -2.31 -15.11 -11.13
CA ASP A 36 -1.60 -14.28 -10.16
C ASP A 36 -1.26 -12.91 -10.75
N VAL A 37 -1.67 -11.84 -10.07
CA VAL A 37 -1.30 -10.46 -10.41
C VAL A 37 -0.21 -9.90 -9.52
N LEU A 38 -0.18 -10.30 -8.24
CA LEU A 38 0.80 -9.86 -7.26
C LEU A 38 0.96 -10.91 -6.16
N GLN A 39 2.20 -11.15 -5.76
CA GLN A 39 2.50 -11.93 -4.57
C GLN A 39 3.00 -10.99 -3.47
N ILE A 40 2.42 -11.10 -2.28
CA ILE A 40 2.86 -10.40 -1.07
C ILE A 40 3.04 -11.38 0.09
N TYR A 41 3.68 -10.95 1.17
CA TYR A 41 3.63 -11.66 2.44
C TYR A 41 2.41 -11.20 3.25
N SER A 42 1.72 -12.16 3.83
CA SER A 42 0.59 -11.92 4.73
C SER A 42 0.73 -12.80 5.98
N PRO A 43 0.54 -12.27 7.18
CA PRO A 43 0.65 -13.07 8.39
C PRO A 43 -0.55 -14.00 8.61
N ASP A 44 -1.72 -13.66 8.06
CA ASP A 44 -2.89 -14.52 8.05
C ASP A 44 -3.78 -14.29 6.81
N VAL A 45 -4.88 -15.04 6.75
CA VAL A 45 -5.85 -15.00 5.65
C VAL A 45 -6.66 -13.69 5.61
N LEU A 46 -6.95 -13.07 6.76
CA LEU A 46 -7.74 -11.85 6.83
C LEU A 46 -6.95 -10.65 6.33
N HIS A 47 -5.67 -10.57 6.71
CA HIS A 47 -4.74 -9.60 6.14
C HIS A 47 -4.57 -9.80 4.62
N CYS A 48 -4.54 -11.05 4.14
CA CYS A 48 -4.44 -11.36 2.71
C CYS A 48 -5.70 -10.89 1.95
N GLN A 49 -6.88 -11.15 2.50
CA GLN A 49 -8.16 -10.67 1.97
C GLN A 49 -8.23 -9.13 1.97
N GLY A 50 -7.79 -8.48 3.05
CA GLY A 50 -7.70 -7.02 3.12
C GLY A 50 -6.81 -6.44 2.03
N ALA A 51 -5.65 -7.06 1.79
CA ALA A 51 -4.73 -6.64 0.74
C ALA A 51 -5.32 -6.83 -0.67
N CYS A 52 -6.02 -7.95 -0.91
CA CYS A 52 -6.79 -8.15 -2.13
C CYS A 52 -7.89 -7.10 -2.31
N SER A 53 -8.54 -6.72 -1.22
CA SER A 53 -9.61 -5.72 -1.24
C SER A 53 -9.10 -4.32 -1.58
N GLN A 54 -7.87 -3.99 -1.19
CA GLN A 54 -7.23 -2.72 -1.58
C GLN A 54 -6.55 -2.74 -2.95
N HIS A 55 -6.12 -3.89 -3.45
CA HIS A 55 -5.40 -3.98 -4.73
C HIS A 55 -6.36 -3.89 -5.91
N HIS A 56 -6.27 -2.85 -6.74
CA HIS A 56 -7.22 -2.57 -7.84
C HIS A 56 -7.64 -3.77 -8.71
N SER A 57 -6.70 -4.62 -9.16
CA SER A 57 -7.03 -5.80 -9.98
C SER A 57 -7.49 -7.03 -9.20
N CYS A 58 -7.25 -7.13 -7.88
CA CYS A 58 -7.51 -8.38 -7.19
C CYS A 58 -9.01 -8.62 -6.99
N GLN A 59 -9.49 -9.77 -7.45
CA GLN A 59 -10.88 -10.23 -7.31
C GLN A 59 -10.97 -11.39 -6.30
N PHE A 60 -9.95 -12.24 -6.26
CA PHE A 60 -9.84 -13.37 -5.36
C PHE A 60 -8.36 -13.64 -5.04
N PHE A 61 -8.10 -14.49 -4.05
CA PHE A 61 -6.74 -14.77 -3.58
C PHE A 61 -6.58 -16.22 -3.12
N THR A 62 -5.33 -16.70 -3.10
CA THR A 62 -4.92 -17.89 -2.33
C THR A 62 -3.87 -17.47 -1.30
N PHE A 63 -4.10 -17.79 -0.03
CA PHE A 63 -3.15 -17.63 1.07
C PHE A 63 -2.50 -18.97 1.41
N VAL A 64 -1.17 -19.05 1.32
CA VAL A 64 -0.36 -20.19 1.77
C VAL A 64 -0.13 -20.05 3.26
N ARG A 65 -0.69 -20.97 4.04
CA ARG A 65 -0.74 -20.89 5.50
C ARG A 65 0.59 -21.29 6.16
N PRO A 66 0.74 -21.02 7.48
CA PRO A 66 1.94 -21.39 8.22
C PRO A 66 2.14 -22.91 8.39
N ASP A 67 1.10 -23.72 8.23
CA ASP A 67 1.13 -25.19 8.27
C ASP A 67 1.47 -25.82 6.91
N TRP A 68 1.84 -25.01 5.90
CA TRP A 68 2.35 -25.49 4.63
C TRP A 68 3.59 -26.39 4.84
N THR A 69 3.79 -27.40 4.00
CA THR A 69 4.88 -28.37 4.19
C THR A 69 5.64 -28.72 2.92
N ARG A 70 5.24 -28.17 1.77
CA ARG A 70 5.80 -28.60 0.48
C ARG A 70 7.08 -27.83 0.09
N ASP A 71 7.18 -26.57 0.48
CA ASP A 71 8.31 -25.68 0.18
C ASP A 71 8.30 -24.45 1.11
N ASP A 72 9.03 -23.39 0.77
CA ASP A 72 9.23 -22.19 1.60
C ASP A 72 8.17 -21.10 1.41
N ARG A 73 7.07 -21.37 0.71
CA ARG A 73 6.00 -20.39 0.40
C ARG A 73 5.06 -20.06 1.56
N HIS A 74 5.34 -20.50 2.79
CA HIS A 74 4.58 -20.10 3.96
C HIS A 74 4.36 -18.59 3.97
N PHE A 75 3.16 -18.16 4.35
CA PHE A 75 2.75 -16.76 4.42
C PHE A 75 2.63 -16.03 3.07
N TYR A 76 2.74 -16.73 1.94
CA TYR A 76 2.50 -16.11 0.63
C TYR A 76 1.02 -15.85 0.45
N CYS A 77 0.68 -14.62 0.08
CA CYS A 77 -0.65 -14.22 -0.35
C CYS A 77 -0.58 -13.90 -1.84
N TYR A 78 -1.22 -14.75 -2.65
CA TYR A 78 -1.32 -14.57 -4.08
C TYR A 78 -2.62 -13.83 -4.40
N LEU A 79 -2.50 -12.58 -4.84
CA LEU A 79 -3.60 -11.78 -5.34
C LEU A 79 -3.86 -12.14 -6.80
N LYS A 80 -5.12 -12.35 -7.17
CA LYS A 80 -5.49 -12.94 -8.46
C LYS A 80 -6.64 -12.21 -9.15
N HIS A 81 -6.69 -12.35 -10.47
CA HIS A 81 -7.67 -11.72 -11.35
C HIS A 81 -7.98 -12.58 -12.57
N THR A 82 -9.26 -12.65 -12.94
CA THR A 82 -9.73 -13.20 -14.23
C THR A 82 -10.73 -12.25 -14.87
N GLU A 83 -10.90 -12.36 -16.19
CA GLU A 83 -11.92 -11.58 -16.91
C GLU A 83 -13.36 -11.92 -16.45
N SER A 84 -13.58 -13.12 -15.87
CA SER A 84 -14.89 -13.57 -15.40
C SER A 84 -15.23 -13.09 -13.98
N GLY A 85 -14.28 -12.54 -13.22
CA GLY A 85 -14.48 -12.24 -11.79
C GLY A 85 -14.32 -13.45 -10.86
N ALA A 86 -14.18 -14.66 -11.40
CA ALA A 86 -14.17 -15.92 -10.67
C ALA A 86 -12.95 -16.79 -11.03
N PRO A 87 -12.44 -17.61 -10.09
CA PRO A 87 -11.33 -18.51 -10.36
C PRO A 87 -11.68 -19.48 -11.50
N SER A 88 -10.76 -19.65 -12.44
CA SER A 88 -10.93 -20.56 -13.58
C SER A 88 -11.04 -22.03 -13.16
N GLN A 89 -10.48 -22.36 -12.00
CA GLN A 89 -10.49 -23.68 -11.40
C GLN A 89 -10.38 -23.55 -9.88
N GLU A 90 -11.00 -24.48 -9.16
CA GLU A 90 -10.80 -24.69 -7.74
C GLU A 90 -10.23 -26.10 -7.54
N THR A 91 -9.15 -26.22 -6.78
CA THR A 91 -8.52 -27.52 -6.50
C THR A 91 -8.28 -27.70 -5.02
N GLU A 92 -8.60 -28.89 -4.50
CA GLU A 92 -8.25 -29.25 -3.13
C GLU A 92 -6.72 -29.23 -2.95
N LEU A 93 -6.26 -28.46 -1.97
CA LEU A 93 -4.86 -28.31 -1.64
C LEU A 93 -4.71 -28.02 -0.15
N ASP A 94 -4.24 -29.01 0.61
CA ASP A 94 -3.93 -28.83 2.04
C ASP A 94 -2.86 -27.75 2.25
N GLY A 95 -3.03 -26.95 3.29
CA GLY A 95 -2.09 -25.88 3.66
C GLY A 95 -2.36 -24.53 2.98
N VAL A 96 -3.45 -24.38 2.21
CA VAL A 96 -3.85 -23.08 1.64
C VAL A 96 -5.30 -22.71 1.96
N THR A 97 -5.58 -21.41 2.01
CA THR A 97 -6.93 -20.88 2.17
C THR A 97 -7.19 -19.84 1.09
N SER A 98 -8.25 -20.03 0.32
CA SER A 98 -8.64 -19.09 -0.73
C SER A 98 -9.87 -18.29 -0.35
N GLY A 99 -10.12 -17.17 -1.03
CA GLY A 99 -11.28 -16.32 -0.78
C GLY A 99 -11.41 -15.19 -1.81
N TYR A 100 -12.46 -14.40 -1.67
CA TYR A 100 -12.76 -13.28 -2.56
C TYR A 100 -12.41 -11.93 -1.92
N SER A 101 -12.19 -10.95 -2.79
CA SER A 101 -12.06 -9.54 -2.45
C SER A 101 -13.35 -8.99 -1.85
N LEU A 102 -13.24 -8.08 -0.88
CA LEU A 102 -14.39 -7.45 -0.21
C LEU A 102 -14.82 -6.13 -0.87
N LYS A 103 -14.30 -5.78 -2.05
CA LYS A 103 -14.62 -4.51 -2.74
C LYS A 103 -16.11 -4.28 -2.98
N ASN A 104 -16.87 -5.35 -3.18
CA ASN A 104 -18.30 -5.30 -3.47
C ASN A 104 -19.16 -5.42 -2.21
N CYS A 105 -18.54 -5.45 -1.03
CA CYS A 105 -19.25 -5.52 0.25
C CYS A 105 -19.61 -4.12 0.74
N GLU A 106 -20.88 -3.90 1.06
CA GLU A 106 -21.38 -2.58 1.50
C GLU A 106 -20.86 -2.16 2.89
N GLU A 107 -20.40 -3.12 3.70
CA GLU A 107 -19.81 -2.84 5.00
C GLU A 107 -18.39 -2.26 4.85
N LYS A 108 -18.22 -1.02 5.33
CA LYS A 108 -16.89 -0.44 5.54
C LYS A 108 -16.17 -1.27 6.60
N THR A 109 -15.32 -2.19 6.18
CA THR A 109 -14.40 -2.88 7.08
C THR A 109 -13.40 -1.84 7.57
N ASP A 110 -13.58 -1.33 8.78
CA ASP A 110 -12.54 -0.57 9.46
C ASP A 110 -11.39 -1.57 9.72
N THR A 111 -10.34 -1.51 8.89
CA THR A 111 -9.25 -2.49 8.89
C THR A 111 -8.32 -2.26 10.06
N CYS A 112 -8.81 -2.48 11.28
CA CYS A 112 -7.98 -2.67 12.46
C CYS A 112 -7.30 -4.04 12.37
N LEU A 113 -5.96 -4.05 12.44
CA LEU A 113 -5.15 -5.28 12.43
C LEU A 113 -4.75 -5.67 13.86
N SER A 114 -5.72 -6.01 14.72
CA SER A 114 -5.46 -6.24 16.15
C SER A 114 -4.73 -7.54 16.49
N SER A 115 -4.63 -8.48 15.54
CA SER A 115 -4.03 -9.80 15.76
C SER A 115 -2.55 -9.74 16.16
N VAL A 116 -2.16 -10.67 17.02
CA VAL A 116 -0.77 -10.92 17.45
C VAL A 116 -0.39 -12.36 17.09
N TYR A 117 0.83 -12.55 16.62
CA TYR A 117 1.33 -13.78 16.04
C TYR A 117 2.51 -14.32 16.85
N GLN A 118 2.34 -15.49 17.44
CA GLN A 118 3.39 -16.19 18.20
C GLN A 118 4.26 -17.01 17.27
N ASP A 119 5.56 -17.04 17.55
CA ASP A 119 6.60 -17.74 16.77
C ASP A 119 6.62 -17.36 15.27
N VAL A 120 6.19 -16.13 14.97
CA VAL A 120 6.18 -15.54 13.63
C VAL A 120 6.93 -14.22 13.71
N ASP A 121 7.89 -14.02 12.81
CA ASP A 121 8.65 -12.78 12.67
C ASP A 121 8.27 -12.04 11.39
N PHE A 122 7.97 -10.76 11.52
CA PHE A 122 7.82 -9.82 10.41
C PHE A 122 9.20 -9.28 10.02
N TYR A 123 10.00 -10.10 9.35
CA TYR A 123 11.41 -9.85 9.12
C TYR A 123 11.70 -8.56 8.34
N GLY A 124 12.70 -7.81 8.82
CA GLY A 124 13.16 -6.56 8.24
C GLY A 124 12.26 -5.35 8.53
N ALA A 125 12.46 -4.28 7.76
CA ALA A 125 11.75 -3.00 7.92
C ALA A 125 11.91 -2.32 9.30
N ASP A 126 12.92 -2.75 10.07
CA ASP A 126 13.24 -2.20 11.38
C ASP A 126 13.79 -0.78 11.23
N TYR A 127 13.18 0.16 11.97
CA TYR A 127 13.68 1.52 12.03
C TYR A 127 14.10 1.96 13.42
N ARG A 128 13.60 1.28 14.46
CA ARG A 128 13.94 1.57 15.84
C ARG A 128 13.92 0.28 16.64
N THR A 129 14.82 0.17 17.62
CA THR A 129 14.88 -0.97 18.54
C THR A 129 14.99 -0.45 19.96
N LEU A 130 14.29 -1.11 20.88
CA LEU A 130 14.30 -0.80 22.31
C LEU A 130 14.04 -2.08 23.11
N PHE A 131 14.15 -2.03 24.44
CA PHE A 131 13.82 -3.16 25.32
C PHE A 131 12.46 -2.92 25.99
N THR A 132 11.61 -3.95 26.01
CA THR A 132 10.31 -3.93 26.71
C THR A 132 10.12 -5.18 27.56
N ALA A 133 9.35 -5.06 28.64
CA ALA A 133 9.10 -6.18 29.56
C ALA A 133 8.36 -7.34 28.89
N ASP A 134 7.40 -7.04 28.00
CA ASP A 134 6.63 -8.02 27.24
C ASP A 134 6.26 -7.50 25.84
N TYR A 135 5.58 -8.34 25.05
CA TYR A 135 5.08 -7.95 23.73
C TYR A 135 3.97 -6.89 23.79
N LYS A 136 3.21 -6.81 24.89
CA LYS A 136 2.12 -5.83 25.05
C LYS A 136 2.70 -4.43 25.20
N GLU A 137 3.78 -4.30 25.98
CA GLU A 137 4.57 -3.07 26.05
C GLU A 137 5.22 -2.72 24.69
N CYS A 138 5.69 -3.71 23.93
CA CYS A 138 6.17 -3.46 22.57
C CYS A 138 5.06 -2.96 21.64
N GLN A 139 3.86 -3.55 21.72
CA GLN A 139 2.70 -3.11 20.95
C GLN A 139 2.24 -1.71 21.35
N ARG A 140 2.27 -1.35 22.64
CA ARG A 140 2.00 0.01 23.13
C ARG A 140 3.04 1.01 22.62
N ALA A 141 4.33 0.64 22.66
CA ALA A 141 5.41 1.45 22.12
C ALA A 141 5.23 1.68 20.62
N CYS A 142 4.92 0.64 19.85
CA CYS A 142 4.58 0.75 18.43
C CYS A 142 3.35 1.65 18.22
N THR A 143 2.28 1.42 18.97
CA THR A 143 1.04 2.20 18.83
C THR A 143 1.26 3.69 19.10
N SER A 144 2.12 4.01 20.07
CA SER A 144 2.44 5.38 20.47
C SER A 144 3.44 6.08 19.53
N ASP A 145 4.33 5.33 18.87
CA ASP A 145 5.33 5.89 17.95
C ASP A 145 4.69 6.14 16.56
N PRO A 146 4.52 7.38 16.08
CA PRO A 146 3.77 7.68 14.85
C PRO A 146 4.28 6.95 13.59
N GLY A 147 5.56 6.59 13.55
CA GLY A 147 6.17 5.88 12.43
C GLY A 147 5.97 4.38 12.45
N CYS A 148 5.54 3.78 13.57
CA CYS A 148 5.44 2.33 13.66
C CYS A 148 4.13 1.86 13.01
N GLN A 149 4.17 0.72 12.33
CA GLN A 149 2.96 0.08 11.80
C GLN A 149 2.83 -1.36 12.27
N PHE A 150 3.96 -2.02 12.48
CA PHE A 150 4.02 -3.35 13.04
C PHE A 150 5.32 -3.53 13.82
N PHE A 151 5.39 -4.60 14.60
CA PHE A 151 6.53 -4.88 15.46
C PHE A 151 6.89 -6.36 15.47
N SER A 152 8.12 -6.66 15.91
CA SER A 152 8.53 -7.98 16.40
C SER A 152 9.17 -7.83 17.77
N TRP A 153 8.76 -8.65 18.72
CA TRP A 153 9.33 -8.68 20.07
C TRP A 153 9.93 -10.06 20.36
N LEU A 154 11.17 -10.07 20.86
CA LEU A 154 11.91 -11.28 21.18
C LEU A 154 11.63 -11.67 22.63
N ASN A 155 11.06 -12.86 22.87
CA ASN A 155 10.66 -13.30 24.21
C ASN A 155 11.81 -14.02 24.95
N ASP A 156 11.53 -14.58 26.13
CA ASP A 156 12.54 -15.30 26.93
C ASP A 156 12.95 -16.67 26.34
N ASP A 157 12.17 -17.22 25.41
CA ASP A 157 12.53 -18.43 24.67
C ASP A 157 13.46 -18.16 23.47
N PHE A 158 13.73 -16.89 23.16
CA PHE A 158 14.60 -16.53 22.04
C PHE A 158 16.03 -17.07 22.25
N ALA A 159 16.54 -17.78 21.25
CA ALA A 159 17.74 -18.61 21.37
C ALA A 159 19.02 -17.86 21.77
N ARG A 160 19.07 -16.53 21.53
CA ARG A 160 20.26 -15.70 21.79
C ARG A 160 19.99 -14.73 22.94
N PRO A 161 20.53 -14.99 24.15
CA PRO A 161 20.20 -14.24 25.37
C PRO A 161 20.35 -12.72 25.28
N GLN A 162 21.35 -12.23 24.55
CA GLN A 162 21.63 -10.80 24.37
C GLN A 162 20.59 -10.05 23.53
N TYR A 163 19.69 -10.76 22.84
CA TYR A 163 18.61 -10.19 22.05
C TYR A 163 17.23 -10.38 22.70
N LYS A 164 17.13 -11.13 23.81
CA LYS A 164 15.86 -11.28 24.53
C LYS A 164 15.29 -9.92 24.94
N PHE A 165 13.96 -9.83 24.97
CA PHE A 165 13.19 -8.65 25.33
C PHE A 165 13.37 -7.45 24.40
N LYS A 166 14.03 -7.63 23.24
CA LYS A 166 14.12 -6.57 22.23
C LYS A 166 12.82 -6.43 21.48
N CYS A 167 12.32 -5.21 21.45
CA CYS A 167 11.20 -4.73 20.66
C CYS A 167 11.74 -4.03 19.41
N HIS A 168 11.35 -4.53 18.24
CA HIS A 168 11.69 -3.98 16.94
C HIS A 168 10.48 -3.27 16.37
N LEU A 169 10.54 -1.94 16.26
CA LEU A 169 9.50 -1.14 15.62
C LEU A 169 9.77 -1.05 14.11
N LYS A 170 8.73 -1.30 13.32
CA LYS A 170 8.86 -1.50 11.88
C LYS A 170 7.89 -0.61 11.10
N PHE A 171 8.31 -0.26 9.89
CA PHE A 171 7.63 0.69 9.01
C PHE A 171 7.43 0.09 7.61
N SER A 172 6.25 0.30 7.05
CA SER A 172 5.98 0.15 5.62
C SER A 172 5.30 1.43 5.08
N TRP A 173 5.30 1.62 3.77
CA TRP A 173 4.72 2.82 3.19
C TRP A 173 3.18 2.74 3.21
N SER A 174 2.52 3.55 4.05
CA SER A 174 1.05 3.64 4.10
C SER A 174 0.48 4.84 3.34
N VAL A 175 1.33 5.56 2.61
CA VAL A 175 0.93 6.67 1.76
C VAL A 175 0.99 6.21 0.29
N PRO A 176 0.04 6.64 -0.56
CA PRO A 176 0.09 6.32 -1.97
C PRO A 176 1.36 6.88 -2.61
N LYS A 177 2.16 6.03 -3.24
CA LYS A 177 3.32 6.43 -4.05
C LYS A 177 3.34 5.64 -5.36
N PRO A 178 3.52 6.29 -6.52
CA PRO A 178 3.73 5.60 -7.78
C PRO A 178 4.93 4.64 -7.67
N PRO A 179 4.77 3.34 -7.97
CA PRO A 179 5.86 2.37 -7.83
C PRO A 179 7.00 2.56 -8.82
N ALA A 180 6.72 3.25 -9.94
CA ALA A 180 7.70 3.68 -10.92
C ALA A 180 7.26 5.01 -11.55
N LEU A 181 8.20 5.69 -12.19
CA LEU A 181 7.99 6.92 -12.95
C LEU A 181 8.70 6.80 -14.30
N LYS A 182 8.05 7.26 -15.37
CA LYS A 182 8.66 7.30 -16.71
C LYS A 182 8.49 8.69 -17.31
N ILE A 183 9.60 9.27 -17.79
CA ILE A 183 9.55 10.47 -18.63
C ILE A 183 9.00 10.03 -19.99
N LEU A 184 7.79 10.46 -20.31
CA LEU A 184 7.06 10.02 -21.49
C LEU A 184 6.26 11.19 -22.06
N SER A 185 6.57 11.61 -23.28
CA SER A 185 5.85 12.72 -23.93
C SER A 185 4.42 12.34 -24.30
N GLY A 186 3.51 13.32 -24.23
CA GLY A 186 2.10 13.13 -24.61
C GLY A 186 1.24 12.50 -23.52
N VAL A 187 1.71 12.52 -22.27
CA VAL A 187 0.89 12.19 -21.09
C VAL A 187 1.03 13.26 -20.00
N VAL A 188 0.04 13.32 -19.11
CA VAL A 188 0.09 14.08 -17.87
C VAL A 188 -0.43 13.21 -16.73
N SER A 189 0.27 13.21 -15.60
CA SER A 189 -0.14 12.45 -14.41
C SER A 189 -0.39 13.38 -13.22
N GLY A 190 -1.18 12.91 -12.26
CA GLY A 190 -1.50 13.67 -11.05
C GLY A 190 -2.05 12.80 -9.93
N PHE A 191 -2.16 13.38 -8.73
CA PHE A 191 -2.72 12.70 -7.57
C PHE A 191 -4.19 13.07 -7.36
N SER A 192 -4.95 12.20 -6.72
CA SER A 192 -6.32 12.50 -6.28
C SER A 192 -6.28 13.60 -5.22
N GLN A 193 -7.12 14.64 -5.37
CA GLN A 193 -7.16 15.73 -4.39
C GLN A 193 -7.67 15.27 -3.01
N LYS A 194 -8.33 14.11 -2.91
CA LYS A 194 -8.72 13.51 -1.62
C LYS A 194 -7.52 13.23 -0.71
N LEU A 195 -6.34 12.98 -1.27
CA LEU A 195 -5.12 12.77 -0.49
C LEU A 195 -4.74 14.01 0.33
N PHE A 196 -5.19 15.20 -0.07
CA PHE A 196 -5.05 16.43 0.69
C PHE A 196 -5.78 16.36 2.05
N GLN A 197 -6.95 15.71 2.10
CA GLN A 197 -7.83 15.71 3.28
C GLN A 197 -7.35 14.75 4.38
N ILE A 198 -6.72 13.63 4.02
CA ILE A 198 -6.29 12.56 4.94
C ILE A 198 -5.27 13.03 6.00
N THR A 199 -4.58 14.15 5.76
CA THR A 199 -3.39 14.56 6.55
C THR A 199 -3.56 15.87 7.33
N THR A 200 -4.78 16.39 7.47
CA THR A 200 -5.05 17.66 8.18
C THR A 200 -5.20 17.45 9.70
N LYS A 201 -4.07 17.47 10.42
CA LYS A 201 -4.04 17.94 11.82
C LYS A 201 -3.33 19.28 11.84
N GLN A 202 -4.11 20.35 11.96
CA GLN A 202 -3.61 21.73 11.93
C GLN A 202 -2.76 22.04 13.17
N CYS A 203 -1.55 22.54 12.97
CA CYS A 203 -0.75 23.23 13.98
C CYS A 203 -0.54 24.67 13.51
N GLU A 204 -1.13 25.64 14.22
CA GLU A 204 -1.14 27.08 13.88
C GLU A 204 0.25 27.77 13.92
N VAL A 205 1.30 27.09 14.40
CA VAL A 205 2.59 27.72 14.76
C VAL A 205 3.65 27.61 13.65
N CYS A 206 3.46 26.77 12.64
CA CYS A 206 4.47 26.58 11.60
C CYS A 206 4.30 27.55 10.42
N ARG A 207 5.01 28.68 10.49
CA ARG A 207 5.28 29.56 9.32
C ARG A 207 6.68 29.33 8.72
N SER A 208 7.32 28.19 8.95
CA SER A 208 8.57 27.86 8.23
C SER A 208 8.21 27.21 6.89
N VAL A 209 8.43 27.93 5.80
CA VAL A 209 8.40 27.38 4.45
C VAL A 209 9.36 26.19 4.40
N SER A 210 8.90 25.07 3.87
CA SER A 210 9.73 23.91 3.54
C SER A 210 10.84 24.36 2.57
N GLU A 211 12.07 24.52 3.06
CA GLU A 211 13.18 24.97 2.21
C GLU A 211 13.74 23.80 1.38
N ILE A 212 13.60 23.90 0.06
CA ILE A 212 14.25 23.02 -0.91
C ILE A 212 15.57 23.65 -1.36
N PHE A 213 16.67 22.96 -1.11
CA PHE A 213 18.00 23.34 -1.58
C PHE A 213 18.15 22.95 -3.05
N THR A 214 17.86 23.90 -3.95
CA THR A 214 18.02 23.69 -5.40
C THR A 214 19.50 23.51 -5.80
N ASN A 215 19.75 22.72 -6.86
CA ASN A 215 21.08 22.40 -7.38
C ASN A 215 22.12 22.03 -6.31
N THR A 216 21.68 21.25 -5.31
CA THR A 216 22.44 20.87 -4.13
C THR A 216 22.22 19.41 -3.83
N ASP A 217 23.30 18.68 -3.55
CA ASP A 217 23.31 17.27 -3.15
C ASP A 217 23.82 17.14 -1.72
N PHE A 218 23.17 16.27 -0.94
CA PHE A 218 23.67 15.76 0.33
C PHE A 218 24.25 14.35 0.11
N PRO A 219 25.54 14.21 -0.21
CA PRO A 219 26.11 12.93 -0.61
C PRO A 219 26.16 11.92 0.54
N GLY A 220 26.07 10.64 0.19
CA GLY A 220 26.16 9.52 1.14
C GLY A 220 24.92 9.32 2.01
N HIS A 221 25.04 8.41 2.97
CA HIS A 221 24.03 8.11 4.00
C HIS A 221 22.66 7.66 3.47
N ASP A 222 22.62 7.15 2.24
CA ASP A 222 21.43 6.60 1.60
C ASP A 222 21.02 5.28 2.23
N PHE A 223 19.79 5.19 2.73
CA PHE A 223 19.23 3.93 3.23
C PHE A 223 18.06 3.42 2.38
N GLU A 224 17.42 4.28 1.58
CA GLU A 224 16.35 3.89 0.67
C GLU A 224 16.30 4.82 -0.55
N GLN A 225 16.05 4.25 -1.73
CA GLN A 225 15.87 4.98 -2.98
C GLN A 225 14.47 4.67 -3.52
N ILE A 226 13.67 5.70 -3.77
CA ILE A 226 12.27 5.55 -4.21
C ILE A 226 11.93 6.57 -5.30
N PRO A 227 11.06 6.23 -6.26
CA PRO A 227 10.58 7.22 -7.23
C PRO A 227 9.86 8.37 -6.55
N ALA A 228 10.15 9.60 -6.97
CA ALA A 228 9.40 10.79 -6.57
C ALA A 228 9.22 11.74 -7.74
N VAL A 229 8.06 12.39 -7.80
CA VAL A 229 7.67 13.24 -8.92
C VAL A 229 8.23 14.66 -8.81
N SER A 230 8.63 15.07 -7.62
CA SER A 230 9.26 16.36 -7.33
C SER A 230 10.09 16.30 -6.05
N ALA A 231 10.86 17.37 -5.78
CA ALA A 231 11.61 17.52 -4.54
C ALA A 231 10.69 17.63 -3.33
N GLU A 232 9.53 18.29 -3.49
CA GLU A 232 8.50 18.43 -2.47
C GLU A 232 7.84 17.07 -2.16
N HIS A 233 7.58 16.25 -3.18
CA HIS A 233 7.11 14.88 -2.95
C HIS A 233 8.19 14.03 -2.25
N CYS A 234 9.46 14.19 -2.61
CA CYS A 234 10.57 13.54 -1.90
C CYS A 234 10.67 13.99 -0.44
N GLN A 235 10.46 15.28 -0.16
CA GLN A 235 10.38 15.81 1.19
C GLN A 235 9.21 15.22 1.97
N PHE A 236 8.04 15.12 1.36
CA PHE A 236 6.88 14.45 1.95
C PHE A 236 7.21 13.00 2.33
N LEU A 237 7.80 12.23 1.40
CA LEU A 237 8.21 10.84 1.64
C LEU A 237 9.23 10.74 2.77
N CYS A 238 10.24 11.61 2.79
CA CYS A 238 11.21 11.69 3.89
C CYS A 238 10.53 12.01 5.22
N SER A 239 9.52 12.89 5.22
CA SER A 239 8.79 13.26 6.43
C SER A 239 7.93 12.12 6.96
N VAL A 240 7.35 11.31 6.08
CA VAL A 240 6.60 10.10 6.44
C VAL A 240 7.52 9.00 6.96
N HIS A 241 8.70 8.81 6.36
CA HIS A 241 9.60 7.73 6.76
C HIS A 241 10.29 8.04 8.10
N PRO A 242 10.13 7.24 9.17
CA PRO A 242 10.59 7.62 10.51
C PRO A 242 12.11 7.77 10.68
N ARG A 243 12.92 7.12 9.84
CA ARG A 243 14.40 7.26 9.88
C ARG A 243 14.95 8.47 9.15
N CYS A 244 14.21 9.03 8.19
CA CYS A 244 14.82 9.98 7.26
C CYS A 244 15.20 11.27 8.00
N THR A 245 16.46 11.70 7.95
CA THR A 245 16.87 12.99 8.53
C THR A 245 17.05 14.06 7.45
N TYR A 246 17.27 13.67 6.20
CA TYR A 246 17.33 14.54 5.03
C TYR A 246 17.22 13.71 3.74
N PHE A 247 17.11 14.37 2.59
CA PHE A 247 17.03 13.71 1.29
C PHE A 247 17.81 14.45 0.21
N SER A 248 18.15 13.74 -0.87
CA SER A 248 18.48 14.30 -2.19
C SER A 248 17.45 13.80 -3.21
N TYR A 249 17.10 14.61 -4.19
CA TYR A 249 16.17 14.29 -5.27
C TYR A 249 16.82 14.62 -6.61
N THR A 250 16.86 13.68 -7.53
CA THR A 250 17.31 13.92 -8.91
C THR A 250 16.12 14.28 -9.80
N THR A 251 16.24 15.33 -10.61
CA THR A 251 15.14 15.74 -11.50
C THR A 251 15.05 14.87 -12.76
N SER A 252 14.04 15.12 -13.59
CA SER A 252 13.91 14.52 -14.93
C SER A 252 15.03 14.93 -15.90
N ARG A 253 15.72 16.04 -15.64
CA ARG A 253 16.81 16.57 -16.48
C ARG A 253 18.20 16.15 -15.98
N PHE A 254 18.27 15.47 -14.84
CA PHE A 254 19.53 15.00 -14.27
C PHE A 254 20.34 14.18 -15.28
N ILE A 255 21.59 14.60 -15.50
CA ILE A 255 22.50 13.98 -16.47
C ILE A 255 23.14 12.77 -15.81
N THR A 256 22.81 11.58 -16.31
CA THR A 256 23.31 10.30 -15.79
C THR A 256 23.35 9.24 -16.89
N GLY A 257 24.30 8.31 -16.78
CA GLY A 257 24.38 7.14 -17.65
C GLY A 257 23.31 6.08 -17.36
N ASP A 258 22.66 6.15 -16.19
CA ASP A 258 21.58 5.26 -15.80
C ASP A 258 20.26 6.04 -15.67
N GLN A 259 19.37 5.88 -16.65
CA GLN A 259 18.07 6.58 -16.65
C GLN A 259 17.21 6.26 -15.42
N LYS A 260 17.47 5.15 -14.72
CA LYS A 260 16.75 4.81 -13.47
C LYS A 260 17.10 5.74 -12.31
N GLN A 261 18.17 6.53 -12.43
CA GLN A 261 18.54 7.54 -11.44
C GLN A 261 17.84 8.89 -11.64
N LYS A 262 16.98 9.05 -12.66
CA LYS A 262 16.17 10.25 -12.82
C LYS A 262 14.88 10.14 -12.00
N MET A 263 14.39 11.28 -11.50
CA MET A 263 13.16 11.35 -10.70
C MET A 263 13.19 10.41 -9.49
N LEU A 264 14.36 10.32 -8.84
CA LEU A 264 14.60 9.43 -7.71
C LEU A 264 14.86 10.25 -6.45
N CYS A 265 14.14 9.86 -5.40
CA CYS A 265 14.28 10.36 -4.05
C CYS A 265 15.21 9.43 -3.27
N PHE A 266 16.29 10.00 -2.78
CA PHE A 266 17.31 9.35 -1.97
C PHE A 266 17.05 9.73 -0.50
N LEU A 267 16.45 8.81 0.26
CA LEU A 267 16.19 9.00 1.68
C LEU A 267 17.45 8.68 2.47
N LYS A 268 17.83 9.63 3.33
CA LYS A 268 19.12 9.59 4.02
C LYS A 268 18.95 9.70 5.53
N HIS A 269 19.87 9.07 6.26
CA HIS A 269 19.88 9.08 7.71
C HIS A 269 21.31 9.21 8.23
N SER A 270 21.54 10.26 9.01
CA SER A 270 22.75 10.52 9.78
C SER A 270 22.40 11.52 10.88
N GLU A 271 22.99 11.32 12.06
CA GLU A 271 22.93 12.24 13.20
C GLU A 271 24.23 13.05 13.36
N ASP A 272 25.33 12.57 12.78
CA ASP A 272 26.68 13.12 12.98
C ASP A 272 27.01 14.21 11.96
N GLU A 273 26.74 13.94 10.69
CA GLU A 273 27.13 14.80 9.58
C GLU A 273 26.10 14.82 8.45
N LYS A 274 26.07 15.94 7.74
CA LYS A 274 25.25 16.13 6.54
C LYS A 274 26.05 16.97 5.53
N PRO A 275 26.98 16.34 4.79
CA PRO A 275 27.76 17.04 3.78
C PRO A 275 26.84 17.70 2.75
N MET A 276 27.30 18.80 2.16
CA MET A 276 26.55 19.58 1.19
C MET A 276 27.50 19.97 0.06
N GLN A 277 27.08 19.71 -1.17
CA GLN A 277 27.81 20.13 -2.36
C GLN A 277 26.85 20.64 -3.44
N ARG A 278 27.33 21.59 -4.25
CA ARG A 278 26.59 22.03 -5.43
C ARG A 278 26.55 20.90 -6.46
N LYS A 279 25.37 20.60 -6.99
CA LYS A 279 25.17 19.60 -8.04
C LYS A 279 23.92 19.93 -8.84
N GLU A 280 24.08 20.22 -10.12
CA GLU A 280 22.98 20.60 -10.99
C GLU A 280 21.94 19.48 -11.10
N GLU A 281 20.66 19.85 -11.18
CA GLU A 281 19.53 18.93 -11.31
C GLU A 281 19.42 17.91 -10.15
N VAL A 282 20.03 18.25 -9.01
CA VAL A 282 19.80 17.60 -7.72
C VAL A 282 19.25 18.62 -6.74
N HIS A 283 18.18 18.28 -6.04
CA HIS A 283 17.53 19.14 -5.06
C HIS A 283 17.47 18.41 -3.73
N SER A 284 17.85 19.05 -2.64
CA SER A 284 17.92 18.42 -1.33
C SER A 284 17.02 19.12 -0.31
N GLY A 285 16.78 18.49 0.82
CA GLY A 285 15.98 19.10 1.89
C GLY A 285 15.90 18.26 3.14
N MET A 286 15.13 18.75 4.12
CA MET A 286 14.89 18.10 5.41
C MET A 286 13.40 17.73 5.54
N PRO A 287 13.06 16.71 6.34
CA PRO A 287 11.67 16.36 6.58
C PRO A 287 10.93 17.44 7.40
N SER A 288 9.66 17.63 7.11
CA SER A 288 8.75 18.54 7.83
C SER A 288 7.96 17.76 8.90
N ARG A 289 8.65 17.21 9.90
CA ARG A 289 8.04 16.33 10.93
C ARG A 289 7.17 17.06 11.95
N PHE A 290 7.54 18.30 12.27
CA PHE A 290 6.94 19.09 13.34
C PHE A 290 6.00 20.19 12.80
N CYS A 291 5.76 20.17 11.50
CA CYS A 291 4.96 21.14 10.78
C CYS A 291 3.98 20.45 9.83
N GLU A 292 3.03 21.21 9.32
CA GLU A 292 2.17 20.73 8.26
C GLU A 292 3.04 20.40 7.03
N LEU A 293 2.91 19.17 6.54
CA LEU A 293 3.61 18.73 5.34
C LEU A 293 3.18 19.63 4.17
N SER A 294 4.12 20.22 3.43
CA SER A 294 3.77 20.91 2.18
C SER A 294 3.06 19.90 1.28
N ARG A 295 1.87 20.30 0.82
CA ARG A 295 1.01 19.49 -0.06
C ARG A 295 0.95 20.05 -1.47
N ASP A 296 1.82 21.02 -1.79
CA ASP A 296 1.85 21.68 -3.10
C ASP A 296 2.04 20.65 -4.22
N TRP A 297 2.84 19.60 -3.95
CA TRP A 297 3.07 18.49 -4.88
C TRP A 297 1.80 17.68 -5.23
N VAL A 298 0.81 17.59 -4.33
CA VAL A 298 -0.44 16.82 -4.59
C VAL A 298 -1.28 17.52 -5.64
N THR A 299 -1.30 18.86 -5.60
CA THR A 299 -2.11 19.69 -6.50
C THR A 299 -1.45 19.94 -7.86
N VAL A 300 -0.20 19.50 -8.03
CA VAL A 300 0.56 19.71 -9.27
C VAL A 300 0.24 18.59 -10.28
N ARG A 301 0.09 19.00 -11.55
CA ARG A 301 0.10 18.09 -12.70
C ARG A 301 1.51 17.93 -13.23
N TYR A 302 1.88 16.67 -13.47
CA TYR A 302 3.20 16.29 -13.92
C TYR A 302 3.17 15.99 -15.42
N GLU A 303 3.46 17.01 -16.21
CA GLU A 303 3.54 16.93 -17.67
C GLU A 303 4.69 16.02 -18.11
N ASN A 304 4.45 15.30 -19.21
CA ASN A 304 5.40 14.36 -19.82
C ASN A 304 5.96 13.32 -18.83
N THR A 305 5.18 12.97 -17.81
CA THR A 305 5.54 12.00 -16.79
C THR A 305 4.40 11.01 -16.64
N ASP A 306 4.68 9.73 -16.86
CA ASP A 306 3.75 8.63 -16.64
C ASP A 306 3.99 7.99 -15.26
N PHE A 307 2.89 7.64 -14.58
CA PHE A 307 2.87 6.80 -13.39
C PHE A 307 2.43 5.39 -13.79
N PRO A 308 3.31 4.53 -14.34
CA PRO A 308 2.90 3.28 -14.97
C PRO A 308 2.33 2.25 -13.98
N GLY A 309 1.39 1.45 -14.49
CA GLY A 309 0.78 0.34 -13.77
C GLY A 309 -0.27 0.77 -12.74
N PHE A 310 -0.74 -0.22 -11.98
CA PHE A 310 -1.75 -0.05 -10.93
C PHE A 310 -3.09 0.52 -11.42
N ASP A 311 -3.41 0.31 -12.70
CA ASP A 311 -4.60 0.83 -13.39
C ASP A 311 -5.87 0.10 -12.94
N ILE A 312 -6.75 0.78 -12.20
CA ILE A 312 -8.10 0.31 -11.86
C ILE A 312 -8.90 0.10 -13.16
N ARG A 313 -8.94 1.13 -13.99
CA ARG A 313 -9.65 1.18 -15.27
C ARG A 313 -9.18 2.38 -16.07
N TYR A 314 -9.56 2.43 -17.34
CA TYR A 314 -9.48 3.64 -18.13
C TYR A 314 -10.84 4.11 -18.63
N VAL A 315 -10.98 5.41 -18.81
CA VAL A 315 -12.15 6.06 -19.44
C VAL A 315 -11.65 6.99 -20.52
N LYS A 316 -12.37 7.09 -21.65
CA LYS A 316 -12.06 8.09 -22.67
C LYS A 316 -12.64 9.44 -22.25
N LEU A 317 -11.78 10.44 -22.11
CA LEU A 317 -12.13 11.82 -21.75
C LEU A 317 -11.50 12.80 -22.74
N ASP A 318 -11.97 14.04 -22.77
CA ASP A 318 -11.47 15.05 -23.71
C ASP A 318 -10.22 15.78 -23.21
N ASP A 319 -10.06 15.85 -21.89
CA ASP A 319 -9.08 16.72 -21.25
C ASP A 319 -8.61 16.15 -19.89
N PRO A 320 -7.44 16.59 -19.39
CA PRO A 320 -6.90 16.14 -18.11
C PRO A 320 -7.66 16.66 -16.88
N ASP A 321 -8.36 17.81 -16.95
CA ASP A 321 -9.15 18.33 -15.83
C ASP A 321 -10.32 17.40 -15.48
N SER A 322 -10.99 16.88 -16.51
CA SER A 322 -12.01 15.85 -16.41
C SER A 322 -11.44 14.56 -15.80
N CYS A 323 -10.20 14.18 -16.15
CA CYS A 323 -9.55 12.99 -15.60
C CYS A 323 -9.25 13.13 -14.09
N GLU A 324 -8.74 14.30 -13.70
CA GLU A 324 -8.48 14.61 -12.29
C GLU A 324 -9.76 14.64 -11.47
N THR A 325 -10.82 15.26 -11.99
CA THR A 325 -12.13 15.33 -11.35
C THR A 325 -12.69 13.92 -11.14
N LEU A 326 -12.57 13.06 -12.16
CA LEU A 326 -13.01 11.68 -12.09
C LEU A 326 -12.21 10.88 -11.04
N CYS A 327 -10.88 10.98 -11.03
CA CYS A 327 -10.06 10.32 -10.01
C CYS A 327 -10.37 10.84 -8.60
N THR A 328 -10.55 12.15 -8.45
CA THR A 328 -10.89 12.76 -7.17
C THR A 328 -12.25 12.30 -6.68
N ALA A 329 -13.24 12.11 -7.56
CA ALA A 329 -14.57 11.61 -7.18
C ALA A 329 -14.55 10.11 -6.80
N ASP A 330 -13.72 9.30 -7.45
CA ASP A 330 -13.61 7.86 -7.20
C ASP A 330 -13.03 7.57 -5.79
N PRO A 331 -13.63 6.69 -4.98
CA PRO A 331 -13.13 6.39 -3.63
C PRO A 331 -11.85 5.55 -3.61
N HIS A 332 -11.54 4.85 -4.70
CA HIS A 332 -10.38 3.97 -4.80
C HIS A 332 -9.21 4.64 -5.52
N CYS A 333 -9.47 5.62 -6.38
CA CYS A 333 -8.41 6.31 -7.14
C CYS A 333 -7.52 7.18 -6.24
N GLN A 334 -6.21 6.87 -6.27
CA GLN A 334 -5.17 7.61 -5.54
C GLN A 334 -4.37 8.52 -6.46
N PHE A 335 -4.16 8.12 -7.72
CA PHE A 335 -3.47 8.91 -8.75
C PHE A 335 -3.95 8.51 -10.15
N TYR A 336 -3.62 9.30 -11.16
CA TYR A 336 -4.06 9.10 -12.54
C TYR A 336 -2.97 9.41 -13.57
N THR A 337 -3.12 8.87 -14.78
CA THR A 337 -2.43 9.31 -16.00
C THR A 337 -3.46 9.61 -17.09
N TYR A 338 -3.46 10.81 -17.66
CA TYR A 338 -4.20 11.14 -18.88
C TYR A 338 -3.26 11.14 -20.10
N VAL A 339 -3.71 10.51 -21.19
CA VAL A 339 -2.95 10.41 -22.45
C VAL A 339 -3.54 11.37 -23.48
N PHE A 340 -2.72 12.33 -23.94
CA PHE A 340 -3.14 13.34 -24.91
C PHE A 340 -3.40 12.76 -26.31
N THR A 341 -4.11 13.52 -27.14
CA THR A 341 -4.33 13.20 -28.57
C THR A 341 -3.05 13.19 -29.39
N SER A 342 -1.99 13.85 -28.91
CA SER A 342 -0.66 13.88 -29.52
C SER A 342 0.17 12.62 -29.24
N PHE A 343 -0.31 11.71 -28.37
CA PHE A 343 0.43 10.51 -28.03
C PHE A 343 0.69 9.63 -29.25
N TYR A 344 1.88 9.04 -29.31
CA TYR A 344 2.36 8.33 -30.51
C TYR A 344 1.47 7.14 -30.87
N GLU A 345 0.93 6.44 -29.86
CA GLU A 345 0.06 5.27 -30.04
C GLU A 345 -1.43 5.70 -30.06
N PRO A 346 -2.14 5.62 -31.21
CA PRO A 346 -3.50 6.12 -31.34
C PRO A 346 -4.50 5.47 -30.39
N ASP A 347 -4.31 4.19 -30.08
CA ASP A 347 -5.23 3.42 -29.24
C ASP A 347 -5.32 3.97 -27.81
N TYR A 348 -4.25 4.57 -27.31
CA TYR A 348 -4.16 5.11 -25.95
C TYR A 348 -4.65 6.55 -25.84
N ARG A 349 -4.82 7.26 -26.96
CA ARG A 349 -5.22 8.68 -26.95
C ARG A 349 -6.54 8.87 -26.23
N ARG A 350 -6.63 9.98 -25.48
CA ARG A 350 -7.80 10.38 -24.69
C ARG A 350 -8.12 9.45 -23.52
N ARG A 351 -7.28 8.46 -23.21
CA ARG A 351 -7.51 7.58 -22.06
C ARG A 351 -7.04 8.26 -20.78
N CYS A 352 -7.94 8.31 -19.81
CA CYS A 352 -7.69 8.61 -18.42
C CYS A 352 -7.60 7.30 -17.64
N PHE A 353 -6.42 6.96 -17.15
CA PHE A 353 -6.17 5.79 -16.32
C PHE A 353 -6.28 6.17 -14.84
N LEU A 354 -7.23 5.58 -14.12
CA LEU A 354 -7.39 5.74 -12.67
C LEU A 354 -6.60 4.64 -11.96
N LYS A 355 -5.85 4.97 -10.90
CA LYS A 355 -4.86 4.04 -10.31
C LYS A 355 -4.93 3.97 -8.79
N GLN A 356 -4.59 2.80 -8.23
CA GLN A 356 -4.60 2.52 -6.79
C GLN A 356 -3.53 1.50 -6.40
N VAL A 357 -2.80 1.79 -5.33
CA VAL A 357 -1.86 0.87 -4.66
C VAL A 357 -2.39 0.43 -3.29
N ILE A 358 -1.87 -0.69 -2.79
CA ILE A 358 -2.12 -1.17 -1.42
C ILE A 358 -1.43 -0.21 -0.44
N THR A 359 -2.19 0.34 0.51
CA THR A 359 -1.69 1.27 1.54
C THR A 359 -1.79 0.72 2.96
N MET A 360 -2.46 -0.43 3.17
CA MET A 360 -2.37 -1.12 4.45
C MET A 360 -0.92 -1.58 4.72
N PRO A 361 -0.51 -1.67 5.98
CA PRO A 361 0.83 -2.13 6.31
C PRO A 361 1.05 -3.57 5.83
N VAL A 362 2.05 -3.80 5.00
CA VAL A 362 2.40 -5.14 4.49
C VAL A 362 3.83 -5.47 4.96
N PRO A 363 4.03 -6.53 5.77
CA PRO A 363 5.37 -6.97 6.14
C PRO A 363 6.21 -7.32 4.91
N ARG A 364 7.50 -6.95 4.91
CA ARG A 364 8.41 -7.25 3.78
C ARG A 364 8.64 -8.76 3.59
N LYS A 365 8.70 -9.48 4.71
CA LYS A 365 8.80 -10.93 4.77
C LYS A 365 8.15 -11.40 6.07
N VAL A 366 7.47 -12.52 6.01
CA VAL A 366 6.94 -13.21 7.20
C VAL A 366 7.56 -14.60 7.24
N ALA A 367 8.07 -14.99 8.40
CA ALA A 367 8.72 -16.29 8.58
C ALA A 367 8.46 -16.83 9.98
N SER A 368 8.40 -18.16 10.12
CA SER A 368 8.32 -18.79 11.43
C SER A 368 9.68 -18.66 12.14
N LEU A 369 9.66 -18.15 13.37
CA LEU A 369 10.84 -17.98 14.20
C LEU A 369 10.48 -18.13 15.68
N LYS A 370 11.02 -19.18 16.31
CA LYS A 370 10.74 -19.48 17.72
C LYS A 370 11.18 -18.34 18.63
N GLY A 371 10.34 -18.01 19.61
CA GLY A 371 10.63 -17.03 20.63
C GLY A 371 10.40 -15.59 20.16
N VAL A 372 9.55 -15.41 19.15
CA VAL A 372 9.20 -14.10 18.58
C VAL A 372 7.70 -13.89 18.64
N VAL A 373 7.30 -12.67 18.96
CA VAL A 373 5.91 -12.23 18.94
C VAL A 373 5.80 -11.02 18.03
N SER A 374 5.03 -11.13 16.95
CA SER A 374 4.79 -10.02 16.02
C SER A 374 3.34 -9.56 16.07
N GLY A 375 3.08 -8.33 15.62
CA GLY A 375 1.73 -7.79 15.54
C GLY A 375 1.73 -6.41 14.90
N PHE A 376 0.54 -5.86 14.68
CA PHE A 376 0.39 -4.50 14.17
C PHE A 376 0.12 -3.50 15.30
N THR A 377 0.29 -2.23 14.96
CA THR A 377 -0.18 -1.10 15.76
C THR A 377 -1.69 -1.19 15.98
N LEU A 378 -2.17 -0.78 17.15
CA LEU A 378 -3.60 -0.71 17.46
C LEU A 378 -4.22 0.66 17.09
N ARG A 379 -3.51 1.51 16.35
CA ARG A 379 -4.05 2.79 15.88
C ARG A 379 -5.26 2.54 14.99
N GLY A 380 -6.38 3.21 15.30
CA GLY A 380 -7.64 3.06 14.56
C GLY A 380 -8.47 1.85 14.99
N CYS A 381 -7.99 1.02 15.92
CA CYS A 381 -8.83 0.02 16.55
C CYS A 381 -9.76 0.69 17.57
N SER A 382 -11.05 0.36 17.54
CA SER A 382 -11.95 0.67 18.65
C SER A 382 -11.45 -0.03 19.92
N ASP A 383 -11.60 0.59 21.09
CA ASP A 383 -11.23 -0.05 22.36
C ASP A 383 -11.86 -1.45 22.43
N PRO A 384 -11.10 -2.51 22.74
CA PRO A 384 -11.69 -3.81 23.01
C PRO A 384 -12.71 -3.62 24.14
N LYS A 385 -13.96 -4.05 23.93
CA LYS A 385 -14.87 -4.26 25.06
C LYS A 385 -14.13 -5.19 26.03
N PRO A 386 -14.05 -4.85 27.34
CA PRO A 386 -13.32 -5.68 28.29
C PRO A 386 -13.84 -7.11 28.21
N ASP A 387 -12.90 -8.06 28.08
CA ASP A 387 -13.18 -9.49 27.96
C ASP A 387 -14.25 -9.91 28.98
N GLU A 388 -15.39 -10.38 28.48
CA GLU A 388 -16.37 -11.04 29.33
C GLU A 388 -15.71 -12.32 29.87
N PRO A 389 -15.64 -12.51 31.19
CA PRO A 389 -14.89 -13.61 31.77
C PRO A 389 -15.44 -14.93 31.24
N THR A 390 -14.56 -15.70 30.58
CA THR A 390 -14.82 -17.08 30.18
C THR A 390 -15.33 -17.85 31.38
N LYS A 391 -16.62 -18.19 31.39
CA LYS A 391 -17.16 -19.19 32.31
C LYS A 391 -16.43 -20.49 32.01
N GLY A 392 -15.59 -20.92 32.95
CA GLY A 392 -14.98 -22.24 32.92
C GLY A 392 -16.05 -23.34 32.86
N PRO A 393 -15.67 -24.54 32.40
CA PRO A 393 -16.61 -25.64 32.27
C PRO A 393 -17.17 -26.01 33.64
N ALA A 394 -18.49 -26.05 33.76
CA ALA A 394 -19.15 -26.63 34.91
C ALA A 394 -18.85 -28.13 34.96
N MET A 395 -18.48 -28.60 36.16
CA MET A 395 -18.36 -30.02 36.52
C MET A 395 -19.67 -30.78 36.31
#